data_AF-A0A8H6TKT8-F1
#
_entry.id   AF-A0A8H6TKT8-F1
#
_cell.length_a   1.000
_cell.length_b   1.000
_cell.length_c   1.000
_cell.angle_alpha   90.00
_cell.angle_beta   90.00
_cell.angle_gamma   90.00
#
_symmetry.space_group_name_H-M   'P 1'
#
loop_
_entity.id
_entity.type
_entity.pdbx_description
1 polymer ?
#
loop_
_entity_poly.entity_id
_entity_poly.type
_entity_poly.pdbx_seq_one_letter_code
_entity_poly.pdbx_strand_id
1 'polypeptide(L)'
;MLRLSAILTLSLYALLASALDSTTLGVGYQNYTCSSTTLTYSSIGALASLFDLSCMASKPEFADVQSKAYDIWIAPGDVKASANSIGAKVDAPTLLGYHYFINSPTSPGTGALSPEWDFTLRSHDPALFVVGAKVGDLPAPPPSDPGPKLDVDWLMLDGVPGYDGLNLLAGEIFRVETVGGQPPSSCKAGSEPIQVKYTAKYFLY
;
A
#
# COMPACT_ATOMS: atom_id res chain seq x y z
N MET A 1 -26.65 29.01 -27.90
CA MET A 1 -26.79 27.71 -27.21
C MET A 1 -25.54 26.83 -27.23
N LEU A 2 -24.52 27.06 -28.09
CA LEU A 2 -23.33 26.21 -28.15
C LEU A 2 -22.21 26.49 -27.11
N ARG A 3 -22.29 27.57 -26.32
CA ARG A 3 -21.24 27.93 -25.35
C ARG A 3 -21.45 27.38 -23.94
N LEU A 4 -22.64 26.89 -23.61
CA LEU A 4 -22.93 26.29 -22.29
C LEU A 4 -22.50 24.82 -22.21
N SER A 5 -22.52 24.08 -23.33
CA SER A 5 -22.17 22.67 -23.36
C SER A 5 -20.66 22.41 -23.18
N ALA A 6 -19.81 23.30 -23.70
CA ALA A 6 -18.35 23.16 -23.59
C ALA A 6 -17.83 23.51 -22.18
N ILE A 7 -18.49 24.45 -21.49
CA ILE A 7 -18.14 24.84 -20.10
C ILE A 7 -18.60 23.76 -19.13
N LEU A 8 -19.76 23.13 -19.36
CA LEU A 8 -20.22 22.00 -18.54
C LEU A 8 -19.30 20.77 -18.70
N THR A 9 -18.79 20.48 -19.90
CA THR A 9 -17.85 19.37 -20.12
C THR A 9 -16.44 19.66 -19.60
N LEU A 10 -15.93 20.90 -19.68
CA LEU A 10 -14.65 21.25 -19.06
C LEU A 10 -14.73 21.29 -17.53
N SER A 11 -15.86 21.73 -16.97
CA SER A 11 -16.08 21.71 -15.52
C SER A 11 -16.23 20.28 -14.98
N LEU A 12 -16.81 19.37 -15.77
CA LEU A 12 -16.89 17.95 -15.41
C LEU A 12 -15.52 17.27 -15.51
N TYR A 13 -14.68 17.64 -16.49
CA TYR A 13 -13.30 17.15 -16.61
C TYR A 13 -12.34 17.71 -15.55
N ALA A 14 -12.50 18.98 -15.16
CA ALA A 14 -11.73 19.57 -14.06
C ALA A 14 -12.14 19.00 -12.69
N LEU A 15 -13.37 18.49 -12.55
CA LEU A 15 -13.79 17.67 -11.40
C LEU A 15 -13.33 16.21 -11.49
N LEU A 16 -12.86 15.73 -12.65
CA LEU A 16 -12.39 14.35 -12.87
C LEU A 16 -10.86 14.20 -12.73
N ALA A 17 -10.10 15.28 -12.52
CA ALA A 17 -8.63 15.25 -12.53
C ALA A 17 -8.01 16.04 -11.37
N SER A 18 -8.52 15.84 -10.16
CA SER A 18 -7.70 16.01 -8.95
C SER A 18 -7.76 14.69 -8.19
N ALA A 19 -7.01 13.70 -8.69
CA ALA A 19 -6.64 12.62 -7.81
C ALA A 19 -5.92 13.24 -6.59
N LEU A 20 -6.24 12.70 -5.41
CA LEU A 20 -5.77 13.28 -4.17
C LEU A 20 -4.31 12.88 -3.98
N ASP A 21 -3.41 13.84 -4.12
CA ASP A 21 -2.01 13.65 -3.74
C ASP A 21 -1.94 13.26 -2.25
N SER A 22 -1.66 11.99 -1.99
CA SER A 22 -1.51 11.46 -0.64
C SER A 22 -0.16 10.78 -0.49
N THR A 23 0.55 11.15 0.56
CA THR A 23 1.79 10.47 0.96
C THR A 23 1.54 9.77 2.28
N THR A 24 1.69 8.46 2.31
CA THR A 24 1.34 7.66 3.49
C THR A 24 2.43 6.70 3.92
N LEU A 25 2.47 6.43 5.22
CA LEU A 25 3.22 5.31 5.80
C LEU A 25 2.29 4.10 5.87
N GLY A 26 2.66 3.04 5.18
CA GLY A 26 2.09 1.72 5.36
C GLY A 26 2.78 0.97 6.49
N VAL A 27 2.00 0.42 7.41
CA VAL A 27 2.49 -0.53 8.43
C VAL A 27 1.61 -1.77 8.40
N GLY A 28 2.20 -2.95 8.25
CA GLY A 28 1.39 -4.16 8.21
C GLY A 28 2.14 -5.44 7.90
N TYR A 29 1.50 -6.29 7.10
CA TYR A 29 1.96 -7.62 6.73
C TYR A 29 1.91 -7.85 5.23
N GLN A 30 2.91 -8.54 4.72
CA GLN A 30 2.87 -9.25 3.45
C GLN A 30 2.44 -10.69 3.73
N ASN A 31 1.47 -11.19 2.97
CA ASN A 31 0.90 -12.51 3.15
C ASN A 31 1.44 -13.46 2.08
N TYR A 32 1.87 -14.65 2.49
CA TYR A 32 2.41 -15.65 1.58
C TYR A 32 1.80 -17.02 1.84
N THR A 33 1.66 -17.79 0.76
CA THR A 33 1.37 -19.23 0.83
C THR A 33 2.57 -20.03 0.35
N CYS A 34 2.75 -21.23 0.88
CA CYS A 34 3.80 -22.14 0.44
C CYS A 34 3.31 -23.01 -0.72
N SER A 35 4.04 -23.00 -1.83
CA SER A 35 3.81 -23.94 -2.92
C SER A 35 4.32 -25.33 -2.56
N SER A 36 3.45 -26.33 -2.59
CA SER A 36 3.83 -27.73 -2.36
C SER A 36 4.70 -28.32 -3.47
N THR A 37 4.74 -27.68 -4.64
CA THR A 37 5.50 -28.15 -5.81
C THR A 37 6.87 -27.50 -5.90
N THR A 38 6.92 -26.17 -5.77
CA THR A 38 8.18 -25.40 -5.90
C THR A 38 8.91 -25.25 -4.58
N LEU A 39 8.26 -25.55 -3.45
CA LEU A 39 8.81 -25.40 -2.09
C LEU A 39 9.25 -23.96 -1.78
N THR A 40 8.59 -23.00 -2.42
CA THR A 40 8.82 -21.56 -2.28
C THR A 40 7.54 -20.86 -1.85
N TYR A 41 7.69 -19.73 -1.17
CA TYR A 41 6.58 -18.84 -0.86
C TYR A 41 6.17 -18.01 -2.07
N SER A 42 4.87 -17.86 -2.28
CA SER A 42 4.26 -16.97 -3.27
C SER A 42 3.35 -15.98 -2.55
N SER A 43 3.37 -14.71 -2.99
CA SER A 43 2.51 -13.68 -2.39
C SER A 43 1.04 -13.99 -2.65
N ILE A 44 0.22 -13.80 -1.63
CA ILE A 44 -1.24 -13.87 -1.66
C ILE A 44 -1.86 -12.53 -1.18
N GLY A 45 -1.12 -11.44 -1.36
CA GLY A 45 -1.53 -10.08 -1.00
C GLY A 45 -0.88 -9.56 0.28
N ALA A 46 -1.47 -8.48 0.81
CA ALA A 46 -0.97 -7.76 1.97
C ALA A 46 -2.15 -7.23 2.80
N LEU A 47 -1.85 -6.80 4.03
CA LEU A 47 -2.75 -5.98 4.84
C LEU A 47 -1.93 -4.92 5.57
N ALA A 48 -2.25 -3.64 5.39
CA ALA A 48 -1.57 -2.56 6.08
C ALA A 48 -2.49 -1.41 6.46
N SER A 49 -2.13 -0.74 7.55
CA SER A 49 -2.68 0.54 7.98
C SER A 49 -1.92 1.67 7.28
N LEU A 50 -2.64 2.68 6.79
CA LEU A 50 -2.08 3.80 6.03
C LEU A 50 -2.18 5.10 6.84
N PHE A 51 -1.04 5.66 7.22
CA PHE A 51 -0.96 6.88 8.03
C PHE A 51 -0.51 8.08 7.21
N ASP A 52 -1.15 9.23 7.40
CA ASP A 52 -0.80 10.46 6.71
C ASP A 52 0.62 10.95 7.07
N LEU A 53 1.43 11.21 6.04
CA LEU A 53 2.77 11.81 6.18
C LEU A 53 2.84 13.26 5.68
N SER A 54 1.72 13.85 5.24
CA SER A 54 1.68 15.23 4.71
C SER A 54 2.32 16.25 5.66
N CYS A 55 2.07 16.10 6.97
CA CYS A 55 2.61 16.99 8.02
C CYS A 55 4.12 16.84 8.25
N MET A 56 4.75 15.79 7.73
CA MET A 56 6.18 15.55 7.89
C MET A 56 6.96 15.54 6.59
N ALA A 57 6.32 15.58 5.41
CA ALA A 57 6.99 15.49 4.10
C ALA A 57 8.14 16.49 3.89
N SER A 58 8.11 17.66 4.56
CA SER A 58 9.17 18.68 4.50
C SER A 58 10.14 18.64 5.69
N LYS A 59 10.08 17.62 6.53
CA LYS A 59 10.90 17.48 7.74
C LYS A 59 11.90 16.34 7.59
N PRO A 60 13.06 16.39 8.28
CA PRO A 60 14.08 15.34 8.19
C PRO A 60 13.57 13.95 8.57
N GLU A 61 12.62 13.86 9.50
CA GLU A 61 12.01 12.61 9.98
C GLU A 61 11.28 11.86 8.86
N PHE A 62 10.88 12.55 7.78
CA PHE A 62 10.28 11.86 6.64
C PHE A 62 11.24 10.83 6.06
N ALA A 63 12.55 11.10 6.02
CA ALA A 63 13.52 10.24 5.33
C ALA A 63 13.61 8.82 5.92
N ASP A 64 13.34 8.64 7.21
CA ASP A 64 13.54 7.38 7.93
C ASP A 64 12.30 6.90 8.71
N VAL A 65 11.15 7.55 8.55
CA VAL A 65 9.90 7.23 9.28
C VAL A 65 9.50 5.76 9.13
N GLN A 66 9.65 5.19 7.94
CA GLN A 66 9.39 3.79 7.63
C GLN A 66 10.32 2.85 8.41
N SER A 67 11.61 3.17 8.51
CA SER A 67 12.57 2.37 9.27
C SER A 67 12.28 2.42 10.76
N LYS A 68 12.00 3.61 11.30
CA LYS A 68 11.58 3.79 12.70
C LYS A 68 10.28 3.03 13.01
N ALA A 69 9.31 3.12 12.11
CA ALA A 69 8.04 2.40 12.25
C ALA A 69 8.26 0.88 12.25
N TYR A 70 9.12 0.38 11.37
CA TYR A 70 9.47 -1.04 11.31
C TYR A 70 10.13 -1.52 12.59
N ASP A 71 11.12 -0.79 13.12
CA ASP A 71 11.84 -1.17 14.33
C ASP A 71 10.89 -1.27 15.54
N ILE A 72 9.94 -0.33 15.66
CA ILE A 72 8.88 -0.38 16.67
C ILE A 72 7.92 -1.56 16.39
N TRP A 73 7.59 -1.81 15.12
CA TRP A 73 6.65 -2.86 14.72
C TRP A 73 7.15 -4.27 15.01
N ILE A 74 8.46 -4.50 14.88
CA ILE A 74 9.09 -5.80 15.18
C ILE A 74 9.53 -5.94 16.64
N ALA A 75 9.52 -4.87 17.43
CA ALA A 75 10.02 -4.88 18.79
C ALA A 75 9.29 -5.93 19.66
N PRO A 76 10.03 -6.83 20.34
CA PRO A 76 9.44 -7.81 21.24
C PRO A 76 8.86 -7.10 22.48
N GLY A 77 7.66 -7.51 22.91
CA GLY A 77 7.12 -7.12 24.22
C GLY A 77 5.98 -6.11 24.21
N ASP A 78 5.64 -5.51 23.06
CA ASP A 78 4.42 -4.71 22.96
C ASP A 78 3.23 -5.57 22.50
N VAL A 79 2.62 -6.28 23.47
CA VAL A 79 1.37 -7.04 23.26
C VAL A 79 0.18 -6.18 22.83
N LYS A 80 0.31 -4.85 22.82
CA LYS A 80 -0.69 -3.91 22.32
C LYS A 80 -0.30 -3.25 20.99
N ALA A 81 0.89 -3.53 20.46
CA ALA A 81 1.28 -3.06 19.13
C ALA A 81 0.42 -3.78 18.09
N SER A 82 -0.47 -3.02 17.45
CA SER A 82 -1.11 -3.41 16.21
C SER A 82 -0.61 -2.46 15.13
N ALA A 83 -0.76 -2.80 13.85
CA ALA A 83 -0.39 -1.90 12.76
C ALA A 83 -1.03 -0.50 12.95
N ASN A 84 -2.27 -0.45 13.45
CA ASN A 84 -3.01 0.78 13.76
C ASN A 84 -2.39 1.65 14.87
N SER A 85 -1.56 1.10 15.76
CA SER A 85 -0.95 1.88 16.85
C SER A 85 0.47 2.39 16.56
N ILE A 86 1.04 2.04 15.41
CA ILE A 86 2.43 2.41 15.07
C ILE A 86 2.54 3.86 14.61
N GLY A 87 1.61 4.37 13.81
CA GLY A 87 1.69 5.74 13.29
C GLY A 87 1.85 6.80 14.39
N ALA A 88 1.10 6.69 15.48
CA ALA A 88 1.20 7.60 16.62
C ALA A 88 2.57 7.58 17.33
N LYS A 89 3.34 6.49 17.20
CA LYS A 89 4.68 6.36 17.81
C LYS A 89 5.81 6.92 16.94
N VAL A 90 5.50 7.29 15.70
CA VAL A 90 6.43 7.88 14.74
C VAL A 90 5.93 9.24 14.23
N ASP A 91 5.11 9.93 15.04
CA ASP A 91 4.55 11.26 14.74
C ASP A 91 3.71 11.32 13.45
N ALA A 92 3.12 10.19 13.04
CA ALA A 92 2.13 10.07 11.97
C ALA A 92 0.78 9.55 12.53
N PRO A 93 0.10 10.30 13.43
CA PRO A 93 -1.05 9.76 14.18
C PRO A 93 -2.32 9.57 13.35
N THR A 94 -2.41 10.20 12.17
CA THR A 94 -3.62 10.21 11.35
C THR A 94 -3.72 8.95 10.50
N LEU A 95 -4.51 7.97 10.95
CA LEU A 95 -4.88 6.80 10.13
C LEU A 95 -5.89 7.20 9.05
N LEU A 96 -5.46 7.18 7.78
CA LEU A 96 -6.26 7.51 6.59
C LEU A 96 -7.06 6.34 6.06
N GLY A 97 -6.57 5.11 6.24
CA GLY A 97 -7.25 3.95 5.68
C GLY A 97 -6.43 2.68 5.73
N TYR A 98 -6.76 1.76 4.83
CA TYR A 98 -6.16 0.44 4.78
C TYR A 98 -5.73 0.08 3.36
N HIS A 99 -4.67 -0.71 3.28
CA HIS A 99 -4.23 -1.35 2.06
C HIS A 99 -4.46 -2.86 2.17
N TYR A 100 -5.15 -3.45 1.20
CA TYR A 100 -5.42 -4.89 1.14
C TYR A 100 -5.51 -5.37 -0.31
N PHE A 101 -5.81 -6.66 -0.52
CA PHE A 101 -5.94 -7.23 -1.86
C PHE A 101 -7.36 -7.77 -2.05
N ILE A 102 -7.91 -7.51 -3.23
CA ILE A 102 -9.21 -8.00 -3.69
C ILE A 102 -9.02 -8.93 -4.89
N ASN A 103 -10.07 -9.64 -5.26
CA ASN A 103 -10.09 -10.31 -6.56
C ASN A 103 -9.94 -9.28 -7.68
N SER A 104 -9.03 -9.55 -8.61
CA SER A 104 -8.71 -8.62 -9.68
C SER A 104 -9.95 -8.35 -10.54
N PRO A 105 -10.40 -7.09 -10.63
CA PRO A 105 -11.57 -6.76 -11.42
C PRO A 105 -11.31 -6.86 -12.93
N THR A 106 -10.05 -6.80 -13.35
CA THR A 106 -9.64 -6.94 -14.75
C THR A 106 -9.41 -8.41 -15.14
N SER A 107 -9.49 -9.34 -14.19
CA SER A 107 -9.34 -10.79 -14.44
C SER A 107 -10.25 -11.62 -13.52
N PRO A 108 -11.59 -11.41 -13.58
CA PRO A 108 -12.53 -12.06 -12.67
C PRO A 108 -12.53 -13.58 -12.85
N GLY A 109 -12.63 -14.32 -11.74
CA GLY A 109 -12.70 -15.79 -11.72
C GLY A 109 -11.36 -16.51 -11.94
N THR A 110 -10.26 -15.79 -12.19
CA THR A 110 -8.92 -16.38 -12.37
C THR A 110 -8.17 -16.62 -11.07
N GLY A 111 -8.64 -16.03 -9.96
CA GLY A 111 -7.90 -15.97 -8.70
C GLY A 111 -6.77 -14.94 -8.69
N ALA A 112 -6.58 -14.16 -9.77
CA ALA A 112 -5.70 -13.00 -9.77
C ALA A 112 -6.18 -11.99 -8.73
N LEU A 113 -5.24 -11.33 -8.06
CA LEU A 113 -5.53 -10.34 -7.03
C LEU A 113 -5.06 -8.96 -7.47
N SER A 114 -5.81 -7.92 -7.10
CA SER A 114 -5.41 -6.53 -7.27
C SER A 114 -5.24 -5.88 -5.89
N PRO A 115 -4.18 -5.09 -5.67
CA PRO A 115 -4.04 -4.26 -4.47
C PRO A 115 -5.08 -3.13 -4.47
N GLU A 116 -5.60 -2.81 -3.29
CA GLU A 116 -6.52 -1.70 -3.06
C GLU A 116 -6.00 -0.82 -1.93
N TRP A 117 -6.14 0.50 -2.08
CA TRP A 117 -5.93 1.50 -1.04
C TRP A 117 -7.27 2.17 -0.77
N ASP A 118 -7.79 1.99 0.44
CA ASP A 118 -9.16 2.34 0.79
C ASP A 118 -9.18 3.30 1.98
N PHE A 119 -9.59 4.55 1.71
CA PHE A 119 -9.76 5.60 2.72
C PHE A 119 -11.24 5.82 3.08
N THR A 120 -12.17 5.03 2.53
CA THR A 120 -13.62 5.27 2.63
C THR A 120 -14.11 5.24 4.08
N LEU A 121 -13.58 4.31 4.89
CA LEU A 121 -13.94 4.16 6.31
C LEU A 121 -13.55 5.36 7.18
N ARG A 122 -12.55 6.14 6.77
CA ARG A 122 -12.00 7.25 7.57
C ARG A 122 -12.42 8.60 7.03
N SER A 123 -12.54 8.72 5.71
CA SER A 123 -13.02 9.93 5.04
C SER A 123 -14.54 10.07 5.06
N HIS A 124 -15.26 8.95 5.20
CA HIS A 124 -16.71 8.85 4.96
C HIS A 124 -17.14 9.22 3.52
N ASP A 125 -16.19 9.25 2.59
CA ASP A 125 -16.44 9.40 1.16
C ASP A 125 -16.30 8.02 0.49
N PRO A 126 -17.38 7.45 -0.09
CA PRO A 126 -17.31 6.15 -0.75
C PRO A 126 -16.43 6.15 -2.01
N ALA A 127 -16.00 7.30 -2.51
CA ALA A 127 -15.14 7.42 -3.69
C ALA A 127 -13.63 7.50 -3.37
N LEU A 128 -13.25 7.60 -2.09
CA LEU A 128 -11.84 7.71 -1.71
C LEU A 128 -11.21 6.34 -1.52
N PHE A 129 -11.11 5.58 -2.60
CA PHE A 129 -10.28 4.39 -2.69
C PHE A 129 -9.67 4.27 -4.10
N VAL A 130 -8.67 3.40 -4.26
CA VAL A 130 -8.12 3.00 -5.57
C VAL A 130 -7.73 1.53 -5.61
N VAL A 131 -8.11 0.85 -6.70
CA VAL A 131 -7.57 -0.47 -7.07
C VAL A 131 -6.43 -0.29 -8.04
N GLY A 132 -5.27 -0.84 -7.73
CA GLY A 132 -4.06 -0.75 -8.56
C GLY A 132 -3.84 -1.96 -9.47
N ALA A 133 -3.12 -1.72 -10.57
CA ALA A 133 -2.54 -2.73 -11.43
C ALA A 133 -1.03 -2.49 -11.54
N LYS A 134 -0.21 -3.50 -11.21
CA LYS A 134 1.26 -3.36 -11.24
C LYS A 134 1.75 -3.10 -12.66
N VAL A 135 2.51 -2.03 -12.85
CA VAL A 135 3.15 -1.66 -14.12
C VAL A 135 4.67 -1.51 -14.01
N GLY A 136 5.21 -1.44 -12.78
CA GLY A 136 6.65 -1.41 -12.52
C GLY A 136 7.02 -2.22 -11.28
N ASP A 137 8.22 -2.79 -11.33
CA ASP A 137 8.78 -3.67 -10.30
C ASP A 137 10.30 -3.47 -10.27
N LEU A 138 10.82 -3.05 -9.12
CA LEU A 138 12.24 -2.77 -8.93
C LEU A 138 12.69 -3.33 -7.58
N PRO A 139 13.76 -4.13 -7.52
CA PRO A 139 14.33 -4.55 -6.24
C PRO A 139 14.59 -3.35 -5.34
N ALA A 140 14.16 -3.44 -4.09
CA ALA A 140 14.47 -2.41 -3.11
C ALA A 140 16.00 -2.25 -3.00
N PRO A 141 16.52 -1.01 -2.90
CA PRO A 141 17.93 -0.79 -2.64
C PRO A 141 18.35 -1.59 -1.39
N PRO A 142 19.58 -2.13 -1.37
CA PRO A 142 20.05 -2.84 -0.18
C PRO A 142 19.98 -1.91 1.04
N PRO A 143 19.51 -2.41 2.19
CA PRO A 143 19.39 -1.59 3.39
C PRO A 143 20.77 -1.04 3.79
N SER A 144 20.81 0.18 4.30
CA SER A 144 22.04 0.80 4.80
C SER A 144 22.66 0.06 5.99
N ASP A 145 21.84 -0.74 6.69
CA ASP A 145 22.26 -1.64 7.77
C ASP A 145 21.98 -3.09 7.36
N PRO A 146 23.00 -3.97 7.26
CA PRO A 146 22.89 -5.35 6.76
C PRO A 146 22.21 -6.32 7.75
N GLY A 147 21.24 -5.86 8.53
CA GLY A 147 20.41 -6.71 9.39
C GLY A 147 19.67 -7.80 8.60
N PRO A 148 19.00 -8.76 9.27
CA PRO A 148 18.40 -9.95 8.64
C PRO A 148 17.12 -9.65 7.83
N LYS A 149 16.82 -8.37 7.56
CA LYS A 149 15.63 -7.95 6.81
C LYS A 149 15.97 -7.86 5.33
N LEU A 150 15.14 -8.51 4.52
CA LEU A 150 15.10 -8.31 3.08
C LEU A 150 13.81 -7.54 2.76
N ASP A 151 13.98 -6.45 2.05
CA ASP A 151 12.90 -5.52 1.74
C ASP A 151 12.15 -6.00 0.49
N VAL A 152 10.82 -5.93 0.52
CA VAL A 152 10.02 -6.22 -0.68
C VAL A 152 10.26 -5.17 -1.76
N ASP A 153 10.08 -5.54 -3.02
CA ASP A 153 10.37 -4.66 -4.14
C ASP A 153 9.60 -3.34 -4.09
N TRP A 154 10.19 -2.31 -4.69
CA TRP A 154 9.48 -1.08 -4.97
C TRP A 154 8.58 -1.30 -6.18
N LEU A 155 7.35 -0.79 -6.10
CA LEU A 155 6.33 -1.02 -7.12
C LEU A 155 5.82 0.30 -7.66
N MET A 156 5.51 0.30 -8.95
CA MET A 156 4.67 1.31 -9.59
C MET A 156 3.38 0.64 -10.06
N LEU A 157 2.25 1.29 -9.81
CA LEU A 157 0.94 0.80 -10.18
C LEU A 157 0.11 1.91 -10.82
N ASP A 158 -0.67 1.54 -11.83
CA ASP A 158 -1.71 2.40 -12.37
C ASP A 158 -3.03 2.11 -11.64
N GLY A 159 -3.79 3.15 -11.35
CA GLY A 159 -5.18 3.03 -10.89
C GLY A 159 -6.03 2.42 -12.00
N VAL A 160 -6.79 1.37 -11.68
CA VAL A 160 -7.68 0.68 -12.63
C VAL A 160 -8.93 1.52 -12.84
N PRO A 161 -9.12 2.16 -14.02
CA PRO A 161 -10.25 3.06 -14.23
C PRO A 161 -11.58 2.31 -14.24
N GLY A 162 -12.63 2.94 -13.70
CA GLY A 162 -14.00 2.44 -13.81
C GLY A 162 -14.32 1.21 -12.97
N TYR A 163 -13.42 0.79 -12.06
CA TYR A 163 -13.81 -0.08 -10.96
C TYR A 163 -14.82 0.66 -10.10
N ASP A 164 -16.02 0.06 -9.96
CA ASP A 164 -17.25 0.54 -9.30
C ASP A 164 -17.81 1.94 -9.66
N GLY A 165 -17.10 2.71 -10.49
CA GLY A 165 -17.49 4.05 -10.91
C GLY A 165 -17.07 5.16 -9.95
N LEU A 166 -16.40 4.85 -8.83
CA LEU A 166 -16.05 5.78 -7.76
C LEU A 166 -14.56 5.75 -7.37
N ASN A 167 -13.69 5.05 -8.11
CA ASN A 167 -12.24 5.04 -7.90
C ASN A 167 -11.58 6.43 -8.14
N LEU A 168 -11.58 7.31 -7.13
CA LEU A 168 -11.08 8.69 -7.23
C LEU A 168 -9.85 8.98 -6.36
N LEU A 169 -9.32 8.00 -5.61
CA LEU A 169 -8.20 8.27 -4.71
C LEU A 169 -6.91 8.60 -5.48
N ALA A 170 -6.56 7.81 -6.48
CA ALA A 170 -5.36 7.99 -7.29
C ALA A 170 -5.45 7.34 -8.69
N GLY A 171 -4.77 7.94 -9.66
CA GLY A 171 -4.46 7.36 -10.95
C GLY A 171 -3.09 6.67 -11.01
N GLU A 172 -2.15 7.06 -10.15
CA GLU A 172 -0.81 6.48 -10.09
C GLU A 172 -0.39 6.23 -8.63
N ILE A 173 0.23 5.07 -8.36
CA ILE A 173 0.66 4.67 -7.02
C ILE A 173 2.10 4.17 -7.06
N PHE A 174 2.92 4.70 -6.15
CA PHE A 174 4.25 4.18 -5.90
C PHE A 174 4.33 3.57 -4.51
N ARG A 175 4.81 2.33 -4.40
CA ARG A 175 5.30 1.74 -3.16
C ARG A 175 6.81 1.81 -3.15
N VAL A 176 7.38 2.62 -2.26
CA VAL A 176 8.84 2.82 -2.18
C VAL A 176 9.30 2.82 -0.73
N GLU A 177 10.62 2.81 -0.54
CA GLU A 177 11.27 2.76 0.77
C GLU A 177 10.66 1.67 1.67
N THR A 178 10.50 0.49 1.08
CA THR A 178 10.02 -0.68 1.79
C THR A 178 11.04 -1.12 2.84
N VAL A 179 10.56 -1.62 3.98
CA VAL A 179 11.39 -2.23 5.03
C VAL A 179 10.74 -3.55 5.45
N GLY A 180 11.48 -4.65 5.30
CA GLY A 180 11.03 -6.02 5.53
C GLY A 180 10.03 -6.54 4.50
N GLY A 181 9.24 -7.53 4.90
CA GLY A 181 8.17 -8.11 4.10
C GLY A 181 8.56 -9.29 3.20
N GLN A 182 9.84 -9.56 2.95
CA GLN A 182 10.24 -10.74 2.18
C GLN A 182 10.09 -12.03 3.02
N PRO A 183 9.54 -13.11 2.44
CA PRO A 183 9.43 -14.39 3.14
C PRO A 183 10.80 -15.08 3.23
N PRO A 184 10.92 -16.14 4.05
CA PRO A 184 12.04 -17.06 3.93
C PRO A 184 12.19 -17.57 2.49
N SER A 185 13.41 -17.88 2.06
CA SER A 185 13.70 -18.32 0.68
C SER A 185 13.06 -19.66 0.31
N SER A 186 12.62 -20.44 1.29
CA SER A 186 12.01 -21.75 1.08
C SER A 186 10.99 -22.10 2.17
N CYS A 187 10.14 -23.07 1.85
CA CYS A 187 9.14 -23.61 2.74
C CYS A 187 9.02 -25.13 2.53
N LYS A 188 8.31 -25.82 3.44
CA LYS A 188 8.03 -27.25 3.30
C LYS A 188 6.64 -27.45 2.71
N ALA A 189 6.44 -28.49 1.89
CA ALA A 189 5.12 -28.83 1.39
C ALA A 189 4.12 -29.00 2.56
N GLY A 190 2.97 -28.31 2.47
CA GLY A 190 1.98 -28.26 3.54
C GLY A 190 2.27 -27.25 4.65
N SER A 191 3.26 -26.36 4.48
CA SER A 191 3.44 -25.23 5.41
C SER A 191 2.23 -24.31 5.35
N GLU A 192 1.74 -23.89 6.52
CA GLU A 192 0.67 -22.92 6.64
C GLU A 192 1.07 -21.56 6.01
N PRO A 193 0.08 -20.76 5.57
CA PRO A 193 0.33 -19.38 5.17
C PRO A 193 1.04 -18.58 6.27
N ILE A 194 1.92 -17.67 5.86
CA ILE A 194 2.68 -16.82 6.77
C ILE A 194 2.37 -15.35 6.52
N GLN A 195 2.57 -14.56 7.58
CA GLN A 195 2.51 -13.11 7.54
C GLN A 195 3.89 -12.57 7.91
N VAL A 196 4.47 -11.75 7.02
CA VAL A 196 5.76 -11.11 7.24
C VAL A 196 5.54 -9.62 7.44
N LYS A 197 5.98 -9.11 8.58
CA LYS A 197 5.87 -7.68 8.90
C LYS A 197 6.61 -6.85 7.85
N TYR A 198 6.02 -5.73 7.45
CA TYR A 198 6.65 -4.75 6.57
C TYR A 198 6.18 -3.33 6.91
N THR A 199 6.97 -2.36 6.47
CA THR A 199 6.53 -0.98 6.30
C THR A 199 6.91 -0.48 4.92
N ALA A 200 6.25 0.57 4.45
CA ALA A 200 6.58 1.22 3.17
C ALA A 200 6.06 2.66 3.17
N LYS A 201 6.56 3.48 2.25
CA LYS A 201 5.87 4.70 1.84
C LYS A 201 5.01 4.43 0.62
N TYR A 202 3.83 5.01 0.61
CA TYR A 202 2.98 5.09 -0.58
C TYR A 202 2.82 6.54 -1.01
N PHE A 203 3.05 6.79 -2.30
CA PHE A 203 2.68 8.03 -2.96
C PHE A 203 1.52 7.72 -3.89
N LEU A 204 0.40 8.40 -3.69
CA LEU A 204 -0.84 8.24 -4.43
C LEU A 204 -1.10 9.58 -5.14
N TYR A 205 -1.16 9.59 -6.47
CA TYR A 205 -1.30 10.77 -7.34
C TYR A 205 -2.47 10.65 -8.29
#